data_AF-A0A9D9WC02-F1
#
_entry.id   AF-A0A9D9WC02-F1
#
_cell.length_a   1.000
_cell.length_b   1.000
_cell.length_c   1.000
_cell.angle_alpha   90.00
_cell.angle_beta   90.00
_cell.angle_gamma   90.00
#
_symmetry.space_group_name_H-M   'P 1'
#
loop_
_entity.id
_entity.type
_entity.pdbx_description
1 polymer ?
#
loop_
_entity_poly.entity_id
_entity_poly.type
_entity_poly.pdbx_seq_one_letter_code
_entity_poly.pdbx_strand_id
1 'polypeptide(L)'
;MQQIKTRTHEPLPKIRDTWSYKIKEIFLRFFGDLKLFDSQPRYFVVPHLLTTLLFRGTLLYDPRSYQVKGADMRKAMADLKPGDILVRGYDNYVDGHFIPGFFSHVGLYLGKVDEETMCTHWDTILAGSSIKSDAYAPLDEIKEKIVSGEQMVIHSMKDGIFMEDLLNFCRCDYLAAFRFPASVVRAADVIQPYSENPNIKEMFTGEELEIASRLERNETVPFVDIFPVMFKLALSQLGKEYDFTLDFSNFQKMSCTEFVYYCTKSLEWASNVHPTVESVMGIKAPGISPDSFAGSAHLNEEFVSDSVRDKNIIKAIKDRYPGPYGNFSR
;
A
#
# COMPACT_ATOMS: atom_id res chain seq x y z
N MET A 1 -26.39 -4.42 -30.62
CA MET A 1 -25.19 -3.68 -30.17
C MET A 1 -25.65 -2.52 -29.31
N GLN A 2 -25.57 -2.65 -27.98
CA GLN A 2 -25.85 -1.53 -27.06
C GLN A 2 -24.59 -0.66 -26.98
N GLN A 3 -24.73 0.63 -27.29
CA GLN A 3 -23.69 1.63 -27.12
C GLN A 3 -23.38 1.82 -25.63
N ILE A 4 -22.16 1.48 -25.22
CA ILE A 4 -21.64 1.79 -23.89
C ILE A 4 -21.30 3.28 -23.89
N LYS A 5 -22.00 4.06 -23.08
CA LYS A 5 -21.69 5.49 -22.85
C LYS A 5 -20.35 5.60 -22.12
N THR A 6 -19.31 6.00 -22.84
CA THR A 6 -18.05 6.48 -22.26
C THR A 6 -18.33 7.71 -21.41
N ARG A 7 -18.14 7.61 -20.09
CA ARG A 7 -18.11 8.76 -19.19
C ARG A 7 -16.74 9.42 -19.32
N THR A 8 -16.73 10.65 -19.82
CA THR A 8 -15.57 11.55 -19.80
C THR A 8 -15.31 11.96 -18.35
N HIS A 9 -14.09 11.73 -17.86
CA HIS A 9 -13.65 12.20 -16.55
C HIS A 9 -13.42 13.72 -16.60
N GLU A 10 -14.23 14.50 -15.88
CA GLU A 10 -13.99 15.93 -15.67
C GLU A 10 -12.88 16.15 -14.62
N PRO A 11 -12.02 17.17 -14.78
CA PRO A 11 -10.98 17.49 -13.81
C PRO A 11 -11.57 17.96 -12.47
N LEU A 12 -10.95 17.51 -11.38
CA LEU A 12 -11.46 17.65 -10.02
C LEU A 12 -11.50 19.10 -9.53
N PRO A 13 -12.53 19.51 -8.78
CA PRO A 13 -12.54 20.79 -8.07
C PRO A 13 -11.51 20.76 -6.94
N LYS A 14 -10.72 21.85 -6.80
CA LYS A 14 -9.81 22.04 -5.66
C LYS A 14 -10.61 22.00 -4.35
N ILE A 15 -10.37 20.97 -3.54
CA ILE A 15 -11.07 20.74 -2.27
C ILE A 15 -10.48 21.71 -1.23
N ARG A 16 -11.35 22.47 -0.56
CA ARG A 16 -10.98 23.33 0.57
C ARG A 16 -10.87 22.47 1.85
N ASP A 17 -9.84 22.71 2.65
CA ASP A 17 -9.72 22.18 4.02
C ASP A 17 -11.00 22.41 4.81
N THR A 18 -11.75 21.33 5.08
CA THR A 18 -12.97 21.40 5.90
C THR A 18 -12.73 20.80 7.28
N TRP A 19 -13.48 21.30 8.26
CA TRP A 19 -13.47 20.88 9.67
C TRP A 19 -13.61 19.35 9.87
N SER A 20 -14.27 18.66 8.92
CA SER A 20 -14.39 17.19 8.90
C SER A 20 -13.05 16.45 8.75
N TYR A 21 -12.11 16.98 7.96
CA TYR A 21 -10.77 16.39 7.78
C TYR A 21 -9.89 16.56 9.02
N LYS A 22 -10.01 17.69 9.75
CA LYS A 22 -9.30 17.88 11.02
C LYS A 22 -9.76 16.91 12.12
N ILE A 23 -11.04 16.52 12.10
CA ILE A 23 -11.56 15.50 13.02
C ILE A 23 -11.03 14.11 12.62
N LYS A 24 -10.99 13.80 11.33
CA LYS A 24 -10.37 12.57 10.79
C LYS A 24 -8.88 12.47 11.17
N GLU A 25 -8.14 13.57 11.08
CA GLU A 25 -6.72 13.67 11.47
C GLU A 25 -6.49 13.45 12.97
N ILE A 26 -7.27 14.12 13.84
CA ILE A 26 -7.20 13.95 15.29
C ILE A 26 -7.57 12.51 15.68
N PHE A 27 -8.51 11.90 14.98
CA PHE A 27 -9.04 10.57 15.28
C PHE A 27 -8.11 9.44 14.81
N LEU A 28 -7.55 9.52 13.61
CA LEU A 28 -6.56 8.56 13.10
C LEU A 28 -5.25 8.59 13.90
N ARG A 29 -4.86 9.74 14.45
CA ARG A 29 -3.73 9.86 15.39
C ARG A 29 -3.92 9.10 16.70
N PHE A 30 -5.16 8.83 17.13
CA PHE A 30 -5.45 8.36 18.49
C PHE A 30 -5.71 6.84 18.60
N PHE A 31 -6.10 6.15 17.52
CA PHE A 31 -6.67 4.80 17.61
C PHE A 31 -5.91 3.66 16.92
N GLY A 32 -4.80 3.94 16.22
CA GLY A 32 -3.97 2.96 15.49
C GLY A 32 -3.45 1.76 16.29
N ASP A 33 -3.45 1.84 17.61
CA ASP A 33 -2.84 0.81 18.49
C ASP A 33 -3.86 0.10 19.39
N LEU A 34 -5.17 0.33 19.21
CA LEU A 34 -6.20 -0.18 20.13
C LEU A 34 -6.93 -1.39 19.54
N LYS A 35 -6.98 -2.50 20.30
CA LYS A 35 -7.84 -3.65 20.00
C LYS A 35 -9.06 -3.70 20.93
N LEU A 36 -10.23 -3.96 20.35
CA LEU A 36 -11.50 -4.14 21.06
C LEU A 36 -11.89 -5.62 21.04
N PHE A 37 -12.13 -6.20 22.21
CA PHE A 37 -12.61 -7.57 22.35
C PHE A 37 -14.05 -7.58 22.88
N ASP A 38 -14.92 -8.36 22.24
CA ASP A 38 -16.32 -8.59 22.65
C ASP A 38 -16.44 -9.36 23.97
N SER A 39 -15.36 -9.98 24.45
CA SER A 39 -15.32 -10.73 25.71
C SER A 39 -14.00 -10.57 26.44
N GLN A 40 -14.04 -10.62 27.78
CA GLN A 40 -12.85 -10.47 28.61
C GLN A 40 -11.84 -11.61 28.36
N PRO A 41 -10.56 -11.31 28.05
CA PRO A 41 -9.52 -12.32 28.09
C PRO A 41 -9.34 -12.83 29.53
N ARG A 42 -9.10 -14.13 29.68
CA ARG A 42 -8.99 -14.83 30.99
C ARG A 42 -7.82 -14.37 31.88
N TYR A 43 -6.98 -13.45 31.42
CA TYR A 43 -5.74 -13.09 32.08
C TYR A 43 -5.46 -11.58 32.01
N PHE A 44 -6.30 -10.69 32.55
CA PHE A 44 -5.83 -9.38 33.03
C PHE A 44 -6.89 -8.64 33.86
N VAL A 45 -6.47 -8.01 34.97
CA VAL A 45 -7.32 -7.24 35.89
C VAL A 45 -6.78 -5.81 35.96
N VAL A 46 -7.41 -4.87 35.25
CA VAL A 46 -7.24 -3.41 35.43
C VAL A 46 -8.59 -2.87 35.93
N PRO A 47 -8.64 -1.85 36.83
CA PRO A 47 -9.86 -1.47 37.53
C PRO A 47 -11.05 -1.24 36.59
N HIS A 48 -12.01 -2.15 36.72
CA HIS A 48 -13.09 -2.51 35.81
C HIS A 48 -14.16 -1.43 35.55
N LEU A 49 -13.99 -0.20 36.07
CA LEU A 49 -15.11 0.74 36.26
C LEU A 49 -15.30 1.76 35.12
N LEU A 50 -14.23 2.18 34.41
CA LEU A 50 -14.35 3.20 33.37
C LEU A 50 -14.59 2.63 31.96
N THR A 51 -14.10 1.43 31.67
CA THR A 51 -14.18 0.81 30.33
C THR A 51 -15.55 0.21 30.03
N THR A 52 -16.24 -0.37 31.02
CA THR A 52 -17.55 -1.00 30.87
C THR A 52 -18.71 -0.02 30.68
N LEU A 53 -18.58 1.23 31.11
CA LEU A 53 -19.68 2.19 31.08
C LEU A 53 -19.88 2.86 29.71
N LEU A 54 -18.83 2.91 28.88
CA LEU A 54 -18.85 3.56 27.56
C LEU A 54 -18.74 2.59 26.39
N PHE A 55 -18.08 1.44 26.58
CA PHE A 55 -17.85 0.45 25.54
C PHE A 55 -18.11 -0.95 26.11
N ARG A 56 -19.04 -1.72 25.51
CA ARG A 56 -19.33 -3.10 25.91
C ARG A 56 -18.20 -4.05 25.47
N GLY A 57 -16.98 -3.87 25.96
CA GLY A 57 -15.81 -4.67 25.59
C GLY A 57 -14.58 -4.37 26.44
N THR A 58 -13.55 -5.22 26.30
CA THR A 58 -12.25 -5.03 26.98
C THR A 58 -11.27 -4.44 25.97
N LEU A 59 -10.62 -3.34 26.35
CA LEU A 59 -9.58 -2.69 25.58
C LEU A 59 -8.25 -3.42 25.83
N LEU A 60 -7.64 -4.03 24.82
CA LEU A 60 -6.33 -4.67 24.95
C LEU A 60 -5.29 -3.91 24.11
N TYR A 61 -4.16 -3.63 24.74
CA TYR A 61 -2.97 -3.09 24.10
C TYR A 61 -1.98 -4.25 23.88
N ASP A 62 -1.48 -4.44 22.65
CA ASP A 62 -0.50 -5.47 22.26
C ASP A 62 -0.86 -6.95 22.58
N PRO A 63 -1.97 -7.52 22.07
CA PRO A 63 -2.16 -8.96 22.12
C PRO A 63 -1.20 -9.64 21.15
N ARG A 64 -0.17 -10.26 21.73
CA ARG A 64 0.89 -11.02 21.06
C ARG A 64 0.44 -12.32 20.37
N SER A 65 -0.85 -12.47 20.05
CA SER A 65 -1.39 -13.63 19.34
C SER A 65 -1.80 -13.22 17.91
N TYR A 66 -0.89 -13.41 16.98
CA TYR A 66 -1.11 -13.24 15.54
C TYR A 66 -1.48 -14.57 14.88
N GLN A 67 -2.41 -14.58 13.92
CA GLN A 67 -2.72 -15.81 13.18
C GLN A 67 -1.59 -16.24 12.24
N VAL A 68 -0.83 -15.31 11.63
CA VAL A 68 0.38 -15.65 10.86
C VAL A 68 1.40 -16.30 11.80
N LYS A 69 1.76 -17.56 11.53
CA LYS A 69 2.69 -18.33 12.37
C LYS A 69 4.03 -18.55 11.68
N GLY A 70 4.97 -19.16 12.40
CA GLY A 70 6.30 -19.47 11.88
C GLY A 70 6.31 -20.34 10.61
N ALA A 71 5.25 -21.12 10.33
CA ALA A 71 5.12 -21.84 9.07
C ALA A 71 4.87 -20.87 7.90
N ASP A 72 3.92 -19.93 8.05
CA ASP A 72 3.66 -18.86 7.08
C ASP A 72 4.89 -17.98 6.89
N MET A 73 5.55 -17.58 7.98
CA MET A 73 6.75 -16.74 7.91
C MET A 73 7.87 -17.41 7.11
N ARG A 74 8.15 -18.71 7.34
CA ARG A 74 9.16 -19.42 6.56
C ARG A 74 8.82 -19.53 5.08
N LYS A 75 7.54 -19.74 4.74
CA LYS A 75 7.07 -19.72 3.35
C LYS A 75 7.29 -18.33 2.74
N ALA A 76 6.84 -17.26 3.42
CA ALA A 76 7.05 -15.89 2.98
C ALA A 76 8.53 -15.56 2.75
N MET A 77 9.41 -15.90 3.69
CA MET A 77 10.86 -15.69 3.56
C MET A 77 11.47 -16.40 2.35
N ALA A 78 10.89 -17.52 1.91
CA ALA A 78 11.37 -18.32 0.78
C ALA A 78 10.79 -17.85 -0.57
N ASP A 79 9.53 -17.43 -0.58
CA ASP A 79 8.76 -17.19 -1.80
C ASP A 79 8.78 -15.71 -2.25
N LEU A 80 8.95 -14.78 -1.31
CA LEU A 80 8.94 -13.33 -1.60
C LEU A 80 10.18 -12.87 -2.37
N LYS A 81 9.97 -11.95 -3.30
CA LYS A 81 11.00 -11.36 -4.16
C LYS A 81 10.94 -9.84 -4.15
N PRO A 82 12.09 -9.15 -4.31
CA PRO A 82 12.11 -7.69 -4.38
C PRO A 82 11.09 -7.16 -5.39
N GLY A 83 10.29 -6.17 -4.95
CA GLY A 83 9.19 -5.59 -5.73
C GLY A 83 7.80 -6.14 -5.39
N ASP A 84 7.71 -7.18 -4.56
CA ASP A 84 6.41 -7.69 -4.08
C ASP A 84 5.67 -6.64 -3.24
N ILE A 85 4.36 -6.54 -3.48
CA ILE A 85 3.44 -5.70 -2.72
C ILE A 85 2.80 -6.57 -1.64
N LEU A 86 3.06 -6.26 -0.38
CA LEU A 86 2.60 -7.03 0.76
C LEU A 86 1.38 -6.34 1.36
N VAL A 87 0.26 -7.04 1.44
CA VAL A 87 -0.94 -6.57 2.14
C VAL A 87 -1.12 -7.35 3.43
N ARG A 88 -1.44 -6.64 4.51
CA ARG A 88 -1.69 -7.24 5.82
C ARG A 88 -2.96 -6.74 6.48
N GLY A 89 -3.53 -7.60 7.31
CA GLY A 89 -4.74 -7.33 8.08
C GLY A 89 -4.61 -7.83 9.50
N TYR A 90 -5.41 -7.25 10.39
CA TYR A 90 -5.49 -7.64 11.78
C TYR A 90 -6.94 -7.89 12.19
N ASP A 91 -7.14 -8.81 13.13
CA ASP A 91 -8.41 -9.00 13.83
C ASP A 91 -8.53 -7.98 14.95
N ASN A 92 -9.76 -7.52 15.22
CA ASN A 92 -10.12 -6.78 16.42
C ASN A 92 -9.40 -5.44 16.64
N TYR A 93 -8.54 -4.98 15.72
CA TYR A 93 -7.99 -3.62 15.78
C TYR A 93 -9.07 -2.63 15.33
N VAL A 94 -9.10 -1.50 16.04
CA VAL A 94 -10.00 -0.38 15.77
C VAL A 94 -9.83 0.13 14.33
N ASP A 95 -8.63 0.03 13.75
CA ASP A 95 -8.34 0.41 12.36
C ASP A 95 -9.15 -0.36 11.30
N GLY A 96 -9.50 -1.62 11.57
CA GLY A 96 -10.34 -2.43 10.69
C GLY A 96 -11.78 -1.90 10.54
N HIS A 97 -12.21 -1.00 11.42
CA HIS A 97 -13.51 -0.33 11.31
C HIS A 97 -13.47 0.91 10.41
N PHE A 98 -12.27 1.41 10.07
CA PHE A 98 -12.08 2.70 9.40
C PHE A 98 -11.43 2.61 8.01
N ILE A 99 -10.69 1.53 7.73
CA ILE A 99 -10.13 1.26 6.41
C ILE A 99 -11.05 0.26 5.69
N PRO A 100 -11.70 0.64 4.58
CA PRO A 100 -12.54 -0.27 3.81
C PRO A 100 -11.68 -1.40 3.22
N GLY A 101 -12.22 -2.63 3.25
CA GLY A 101 -11.54 -3.83 2.77
C GLY A 101 -11.20 -4.84 3.87
N PHE A 102 -10.73 -6.01 3.44
CA PHE A 102 -10.26 -7.09 4.30
C PHE A 102 -8.83 -6.87 4.79
N PHE A 103 -7.95 -6.29 3.97
CA PHE A 103 -6.62 -5.86 4.40
C PHE A 103 -6.68 -4.41 4.86
N SER A 104 -5.91 -4.09 5.91
CA SER A 104 -5.87 -2.75 6.50
C SER A 104 -4.56 -2.01 6.25
N HIS A 105 -3.56 -2.67 5.67
CA HIS A 105 -2.24 -2.07 5.48
C HIS A 105 -1.52 -2.69 4.28
N VAL A 106 -0.64 -1.91 3.65
CA VAL A 106 0.19 -2.34 2.52
C VAL A 106 1.63 -1.84 2.67
N GLY A 107 2.59 -2.61 2.18
CA GLY A 107 4.01 -2.27 2.12
C GLY A 107 4.68 -2.82 0.87
N LEU A 108 5.88 -2.33 0.58
CA LEU A 108 6.69 -2.78 -0.54
C LEU A 108 7.90 -3.57 -0.01
N TYR A 109 8.07 -4.80 -0.47
CA TYR A 109 9.23 -5.62 -0.11
C TYR A 109 10.42 -5.30 -1.01
N LEU A 110 11.54 -4.94 -0.39
CA LEU A 110 12.77 -4.54 -1.07
C LEU A 110 13.78 -5.68 -1.16
N GLY A 111 13.63 -6.73 -0.34
CA GLY A 111 14.66 -7.75 -0.17
C GLY A 111 15.87 -7.22 0.60
N LYS A 112 17.07 -7.57 0.15
CA LYS A 112 18.31 -7.14 0.81
C LYS A 112 18.51 -5.64 0.64
N VAL A 113 18.83 -4.96 1.73
CA VAL A 113 19.20 -3.54 1.72
C VAL A 113 20.48 -3.39 2.52
N ASP A 114 21.57 -3.17 1.80
CA ASP A 114 22.89 -2.79 2.30
C ASP A 114 23.50 -1.73 1.37
N GLU A 115 24.68 -1.21 1.72
CA GLU A 115 25.32 -0.17 0.93
C GLU A 115 25.58 -0.59 -0.53
N GLU A 116 25.98 -1.84 -0.76
CA GLU A 116 26.25 -2.37 -2.10
C GLU A 116 24.97 -2.43 -2.95
N THR A 117 23.89 -3.00 -2.40
CA THR A 117 22.60 -3.14 -3.09
C THR A 117 22.00 -1.77 -3.36
N MET A 118 22.12 -0.83 -2.42
CA MET A 118 21.70 0.54 -2.62
C MET A 118 22.44 1.20 -3.77
N CYS A 119 23.78 1.24 -3.74
CA CYS A 119 24.58 1.86 -4.79
C CYS A 119 24.27 1.23 -6.16
N THR A 120 24.14 -0.10 -6.20
CA THR A 120 23.77 -0.83 -7.42
C THR A 120 22.45 -0.33 -8.01
N HIS A 121 21.40 -0.26 -7.20
CA HIS A 121 20.09 0.24 -7.67
C HIS A 121 20.09 1.74 -7.95
N TRP A 122 20.87 2.51 -7.20
CA TRP A 122 20.98 3.97 -7.37
C TRP A 122 21.66 4.35 -8.69
N ASP A 123 22.75 3.65 -9.03
CA ASP A 123 23.53 3.86 -10.24
C ASP A 123 22.86 3.25 -11.49
N THR A 124 21.90 2.33 -11.30
CA THR A 124 21.13 1.76 -12.40
C THR A 124 20.19 2.82 -12.96
N ILE A 125 20.41 3.21 -14.22
CA ILE A 125 19.56 4.13 -14.96
C ILE A 125 18.81 3.39 -16.05
N LEU A 126 17.49 3.55 -16.10
CA LEU A 126 16.67 2.97 -17.16
C LEU A 126 17.10 3.54 -18.52
N ALA A 127 17.43 2.66 -19.47
CA ALA A 127 17.85 3.05 -20.80
C ALA A 127 16.79 3.94 -21.48
N GLY A 128 17.22 5.02 -22.14
CA GLY A 128 16.31 5.96 -22.82
C GLY A 128 15.63 6.99 -21.91
N SER A 129 15.78 6.87 -20.59
CA SER A 129 15.23 7.85 -19.65
C SER A 129 16.10 9.11 -19.53
N SER A 130 15.45 10.26 -19.30
CA SER A 130 16.11 11.52 -18.97
C SER A 130 15.85 11.90 -17.52
N ILE A 131 16.81 11.70 -16.63
CA ILE A 131 16.65 12.00 -15.20
C ILE A 131 16.88 13.49 -14.92
N LYS A 132 15.99 14.11 -14.15
CA LYS A 132 16.19 15.46 -13.60
C LYS A 132 17.06 15.37 -12.34
N SER A 133 17.92 16.35 -12.09
CA SER A 133 18.85 16.35 -10.95
C SER A 133 18.15 16.27 -9.58
N ASP A 134 16.88 16.64 -9.51
CA ASP A 134 16.02 16.65 -8.31
C ASP A 134 14.97 15.54 -8.29
N ALA A 135 15.07 14.56 -9.20
CA ALA A 135 14.10 13.47 -9.32
C ALA A 135 14.04 12.55 -8.08
N TYR A 136 15.16 12.45 -7.35
CA TYR A 136 15.32 11.63 -6.16
C TYR A 136 15.91 12.44 -5.02
N ALA A 137 15.69 12.01 -3.78
CA ALA A 137 16.36 12.63 -2.64
C ALA A 137 17.88 12.33 -2.70
N PRO A 138 18.75 13.23 -2.20
CA PRO A 138 20.19 13.01 -2.22
C PRO A 138 20.56 11.71 -1.49
N LEU A 139 21.40 10.87 -2.11
CA LEU A 139 21.74 9.55 -1.57
C LEU A 139 22.33 9.62 -0.15
N ASP A 140 23.13 10.64 0.14
CA ASP A 140 23.72 10.84 1.47
C ASP A 140 22.66 11.07 2.56
N GLU A 141 21.60 11.82 2.26
CA GLU A 141 20.48 12.04 3.20
C GLU A 141 19.68 10.76 3.44
N ILE A 142 19.61 9.88 2.44
CA ILE A 142 18.89 8.61 2.54
C ILE A 142 19.73 7.62 3.36
N LYS A 143 21.05 7.55 3.13
CA LYS A 143 21.98 6.68 3.87
C LYS A 143 21.86 6.85 5.39
N GLU A 144 21.61 8.07 5.87
CA GLU A 144 21.44 8.34 7.30
C GLU A 144 20.15 7.76 7.91
N LYS A 145 19.13 7.47 7.09
CA LYS A 145 17.79 7.04 7.54
C LYS A 145 17.51 5.55 7.33
N ILE A 146 18.39 4.85 6.62
CA ILE A 146 18.15 3.46 6.24
C ILE A 146 18.39 2.51 7.42
N VAL A 147 17.53 1.49 7.47
CA VAL A 147 17.76 0.29 8.26
C VAL A 147 18.19 -0.82 7.31
N SER A 148 19.43 -1.29 7.42
CA SER A 148 19.95 -2.38 6.60
C SER A 148 19.47 -3.75 7.08
N GLY A 149 19.35 -4.71 6.17
CA GLY A 149 18.97 -6.08 6.49
C GLY A 149 18.78 -6.95 5.24
N GLU A 150 18.60 -8.25 5.44
CA GLU A 150 18.49 -9.23 4.34
C GLU A 150 17.09 -9.24 3.68
N GLN A 151 16.06 -8.89 4.44
CA GLN A 151 14.67 -8.97 4.00
C GLN A 151 13.89 -7.77 4.56
N MET A 152 13.93 -6.66 3.83
CA MET A 152 13.37 -5.39 4.28
C MET A 152 12.03 -5.08 3.60
N VAL A 153 11.11 -4.50 4.37
CA VAL A 153 9.85 -3.94 3.89
C VAL A 153 9.84 -2.45 4.18
N ILE A 154 9.52 -1.63 3.18
CA ILE A 154 9.29 -0.20 3.33
C ILE A 154 7.80 0.11 3.24
N HIS A 155 7.29 0.93 4.14
CA HIS A 155 5.87 1.25 4.22
C HIS A 155 5.64 2.56 4.98
N SER A 156 4.44 3.12 4.84
CA SER A 156 4.02 4.33 5.55
C SER A 156 3.09 4.00 6.71
N MET A 157 3.39 4.47 7.92
CA MET A 157 2.46 4.41 9.08
C MET A 157 2.40 5.77 9.77
N LYS A 158 1.61 5.92 10.84
CA LYS A 158 1.37 7.21 11.54
C LYS A 158 2.62 8.06 11.82
N ASP A 159 3.77 7.42 12.04
CA ASP A 159 5.05 8.06 12.37
C ASP A 159 5.90 8.40 11.11
N GLY A 160 5.38 8.15 9.91
CA GLY A 160 6.00 8.42 8.62
C GLY A 160 6.35 7.16 7.83
N ILE A 161 7.16 7.35 6.79
CA ILE A 161 7.67 6.28 5.92
C ILE A 161 8.99 5.76 6.47
N PHE A 162 9.02 4.46 6.78
CA PHE A 162 10.19 3.81 7.34
C PHE A 162 10.30 2.35 6.89
N MET A 163 11.39 1.70 7.31
CA MET A 163 11.71 0.32 6.97
C MET A 163 11.69 -0.58 8.20
N GLU A 164 11.13 -1.77 8.06
CA GLU A 164 11.22 -2.83 9.06
C GLU A 164 11.61 -4.17 8.42
N ASP A 165 12.18 -5.05 9.23
CA ASP A 165 12.47 -6.45 8.83
C ASP A 165 11.16 -7.19 8.50
N LEU A 166 11.20 -8.07 7.50
CA LEU A 166 10.06 -8.87 7.06
C LEU A 166 9.38 -9.61 8.24
N LEU A 167 10.15 -10.14 9.19
CA LEU A 167 9.60 -10.85 10.34
C LEU A 167 8.79 -9.94 11.27
N ASN A 168 9.15 -8.66 11.37
CA ASN A 168 8.33 -7.68 12.08
C ASN A 168 7.08 -7.38 11.26
N PHE A 169 7.20 -7.23 9.94
CA PHE A 169 6.06 -6.98 9.08
C PHE A 169 5.02 -8.12 9.12
N CYS A 170 5.48 -9.37 9.23
CA CYS A 170 4.66 -10.58 9.34
C CYS A 170 3.92 -10.73 10.68
N ARG A 171 4.11 -9.83 11.65
CA ARG A 171 3.33 -9.83 12.92
C ARG A 171 1.92 -9.28 12.68
N CYS A 172 1.08 -10.11 12.05
CA CYS A 172 -0.30 -9.77 11.67
C CYS A 172 -1.19 -11.02 11.64
N ASP A 173 -2.50 -10.84 11.49
CA ASP A 173 -3.44 -11.96 11.43
C ASP A 173 -3.62 -12.47 10.00
N TYR A 174 -3.47 -11.59 9.00
CA TYR A 174 -3.63 -11.94 7.60
C TYR A 174 -2.49 -11.33 6.80
N LEU A 175 -1.85 -12.13 5.95
CA LEU A 175 -0.78 -11.69 5.06
C LEU A 175 -0.96 -12.31 3.67
N ALA A 176 -0.80 -11.48 2.64
CA ALA A 176 -0.69 -11.89 1.25
C ALA A 176 0.33 -11.02 0.52
N ALA A 177 0.92 -11.53 -0.56
CA ALA A 177 1.84 -10.79 -1.40
C ALA A 177 1.54 -10.95 -2.88
N PHE A 178 1.64 -9.83 -3.59
CA PHE A 178 1.27 -9.68 -4.98
C PHE A 178 2.46 -9.16 -5.79
N ARG A 179 2.69 -9.73 -6.97
CA ARG A 179 3.87 -9.45 -7.79
C ARG A 179 3.48 -9.09 -9.22
N PHE A 180 4.21 -8.12 -9.78
CA PHE A 180 4.14 -7.85 -11.21
C PHE A 180 4.75 -9.01 -12.03
N PRO A 181 4.20 -9.33 -13.21
CA PRO A 181 4.82 -10.31 -14.11
C PRO A 181 6.26 -9.92 -14.46
N ALA A 182 7.14 -10.91 -14.67
CA ALA A 182 8.54 -10.67 -15.03
C ALA A 182 8.71 -9.82 -16.31
N SER A 183 7.72 -9.90 -17.20
CA SER A 183 7.58 -9.05 -18.38
C SER A 183 6.29 -8.27 -18.24
N VAL A 184 6.40 -6.99 -17.88
CA VAL A 184 5.26 -6.11 -17.67
C VAL A 184 4.79 -5.60 -19.03
N VAL A 185 3.49 -5.79 -19.30
CA VAL A 185 2.82 -5.34 -20.51
C VAL A 185 1.58 -4.56 -20.13
N ARG A 186 1.11 -3.71 -21.04
CA ARG A 186 -0.14 -2.98 -20.86
C ARG A 186 -1.31 -3.96 -20.71
N ALA A 187 -2.13 -3.71 -19.71
CA ALA A 187 -3.37 -4.42 -19.49
C ALA A 187 -4.46 -3.92 -20.47
N ALA A 188 -5.14 -4.84 -21.14
CA ALA A 188 -6.08 -4.52 -22.22
C ALA A 188 -7.34 -3.77 -21.73
N ASP A 189 -7.70 -3.93 -20.46
CA ASP A 189 -8.78 -3.25 -19.76
C ASP A 189 -8.39 -1.84 -19.25
N VAL A 190 -7.11 -1.46 -19.36
CA VAL A 190 -6.63 -0.12 -19.00
C VAL A 190 -6.62 0.80 -20.23
N ILE A 191 -7.70 1.58 -20.34
CA ILE A 191 -7.89 2.52 -21.46
C ILE A 191 -7.21 3.86 -21.16
N GLN A 192 -7.47 4.44 -19.98
CA GLN A 192 -6.90 5.70 -19.54
C GLN A 192 -6.59 5.63 -18.03
N PRO A 193 -5.31 5.48 -17.66
CA PRO A 193 -4.90 5.50 -16.27
C PRO A 193 -5.19 6.84 -15.59
N TYR A 194 -5.49 6.80 -14.30
CA TYR A 194 -5.52 7.96 -13.42
C TYR A 194 -4.15 8.66 -13.37
N SER A 195 -3.06 7.90 -13.45
CA SER A 195 -1.69 8.41 -13.48
C SER A 195 -1.39 9.37 -14.64
N GLU A 196 -2.20 9.33 -15.72
CA GLU A 196 -2.10 10.23 -16.87
C GLU A 196 -2.72 11.61 -16.62
N ASN A 197 -3.36 11.82 -15.47
CA ASN A 197 -3.79 13.14 -15.05
C ASN A 197 -2.58 14.10 -14.99
N PRO A 198 -2.64 15.31 -15.58
CA PRO A 198 -1.51 16.24 -15.63
C PRO A 198 -0.83 16.46 -14.28
N ASN A 199 -1.61 16.59 -13.20
CA ASN A 199 -1.06 16.81 -11.86
C ASN A 199 -0.19 15.64 -11.39
N ILE A 200 -0.55 14.41 -11.74
CA ILE A 200 0.19 13.20 -11.35
C ILE A 200 1.34 12.96 -12.32
N LYS A 201 1.11 13.13 -13.63
CA LYS A 201 2.11 12.95 -14.68
C LYS A 201 3.27 13.93 -14.55
N GLU A 202 3.02 15.15 -14.08
CA GLU A 202 4.06 16.14 -13.77
C GLU A 202 5.00 15.68 -12.62
N MET A 203 4.54 14.80 -11.75
CA MET A 203 5.31 14.24 -10.64
C MET A 203 6.17 13.03 -11.04
N PHE A 204 6.07 12.57 -12.28
CA PHE A 204 6.87 11.44 -12.74
C PHE A 204 8.33 11.86 -12.87
N THR A 205 9.21 10.99 -12.39
CA THR A 205 10.63 11.02 -12.75
C THR A 205 10.80 10.67 -14.23
N GLY A 206 11.98 10.96 -14.79
CA GLY A 206 12.30 10.58 -16.17
C GLY A 206 12.19 9.10 -16.45
N GLU A 207 12.56 8.28 -15.47
CA GLU A 207 12.47 6.82 -15.55
C GLU A 207 11.02 6.34 -15.51
N GLU A 208 10.19 6.94 -14.66
CA GLU A 208 8.75 6.65 -14.64
C GLU A 208 8.04 7.04 -15.94
N LEU A 209 8.37 8.19 -16.51
CA LEU A 209 7.83 8.62 -17.81
C LEU A 209 8.20 7.64 -18.91
N GLU A 210 9.42 7.13 -18.91
CA GLU A 210 9.89 6.15 -19.88
C GLU A 210 9.14 4.82 -19.73
N ILE A 211 8.99 4.31 -18.50
CA ILE A 211 8.19 3.09 -18.23
C ILE A 211 6.77 3.27 -18.76
N ALA A 212 6.09 4.35 -18.36
CA ALA A 212 4.71 4.59 -18.75
C ALA A 212 4.56 4.76 -20.27
N SER A 213 5.50 5.46 -20.92
CA SER A 213 5.51 5.67 -22.37
C SER A 213 5.76 4.38 -23.16
N ARG A 214 6.56 3.45 -22.64
CA ARG A 214 6.70 2.10 -23.22
C ARG A 214 5.41 1.31 -23.11
N LEU A 215 4.81 1.27 -21.92
CA LEU A 215 3.55 0.55 -21.70
C LEU A 215 2.41 1.14 -22.54
N GLU A 216 2.29 2.47 -22.63
CA GLU A 216 1.31 3.15 -23.48
C GLU A 216 1.42 2.70 -24.95
N ARG A 217 2.65 2.54 -25.45
CA ARG A 217 2.98 2.05 -26.80
C ARG A 217 2.86 0.52 -26.95
N ASN A 218 2.38 -0.20 -25.93
CA ASN A 218 2.31 -1.66 -25.87
C ASN A 218 3.68 -2.35 -25.96
N GLU A 219 4.76 -1.66 -25.60
CA GLU A 219 6.08 -2.26 -25.47
C GLU A 219 6.15 -3.03 -24.15
N THR A 220 6.86 -4.17 -24.17
CA THR A 220 7.12 -4.96 -22.96
C THR A 220 8.28 -4.34 -22.19
N VAL A 221 8.10 -4.18 -20.88
CA VAL A 221 9.15 -3.69 -19.97
C VAL A 221 9.52 -4.80 -18.99
N PRO A 222 10.77 -5.30 -18.99
CA PRO A 222 11.22 -6.28 -18.01
C PRO A 222 11.12 -5.72 -16.58
N PHE A 223 10.59 -6.51 -15.65
CA PHE A 223 10.46 -6.07 -14.25
C PHE A 223 11.82 -5.80 -13.58
N VAL A 224 12.88 -6.48 -14.03
CA VAL A 224 14.26 -6.23 -13.57
C VAL A 224 14.73 -4.81 -13.85
N ASP A 225 14.21 -4.17 -14.91
CA ASP A 225 14.52 -2.78 -15.25
C ASP A 225 13.63 -1.80 -14.46
N ILE A 226 12.45 -2.24 -14.05
CA ILE A 226 11.47 -1.45 -13.28
C ILE A 226 11.85 -1.38 -11.80
N PHE A 227 12.29 -2.49 -11.22
CA PHE A 227 12.53 -2.57 -9.78
C PHE A 227 13.53 -1.53 -9.25
N PRO A 228 14.68 -1.24 -9.90
CA PRO A 228 15.58 -0.16 -9.47
C PRO A 228 14.89 1.21 -9.39
N VAL A 229 13.96 1.50 -10.30
CA VAL A 229 13.16 2.74 -10.28
C VAL A 229 12.23 2.76 -9.07
N MET A 230 11.50 1.67 -8.84
CA MET A 230 10.64 1.52 -7.65
C MET A 230 11.45 1.67 -6.35
N PHE A 231 12.64 1.07 -6.29
CA PHE A 231 13.56 1.12 -5.16
C PHE A 231 14.01 2.55 -4.86
N LYS A 232 14.49 3.29 -5.87
CA LYS A 232 14.89 4.70 -5.74
C LYS A 232 13.73 5.60 -5.30
N LEU A 233 12.55 5.40 -5.89
CA LEU A 233 11.34 6.13 -5.50
C LEU A 233 11.00 5.90 -4.03
N ALA A 234 10.97 4.64 -3.61
CA ALA A 234 10.62 4.24 -2.25
C ALA A 234 11.59 4.83 -1.22
N LEU A 235 12.89 4.66 -1.43
CA LEU A 235 13.93 5.19 -0.52
C LEU A 235 13.92 6.72 -0.45
N SER A 236 13.61 7.40 -1.57
CA SER A 236 13.50 8.87 -1.60
C SER A 236 12.37 9.42 -0.71
N GLN A 237 11.46 8.56 -0.22
CA GLN A 237 10.38 8.97 0.69
C GLN A 237 10.71 8.71 2.17
N LEU A 238 11.87 8.14 2.50
CA LEU A 238 12.21 7.82 3.89
C LEU A 238 12.19 9.05 4.80
N GLY A 239 11.49 8.92 5.92
CA GLY A 239 11.33 9.96 6.92
C GLY A 239 10.31 11.06 6.55
N LYS A 240 9.60 10.94 5.42
CA LYS A 240 8.44 11.81 5.16
C LYS A 240 7.29 11.48 6.11
N GLU A 241 6.52 12.50 6.47
CA GLU A 241 5.38 12.38 7.38
C GLU A 241 4.20 11.61 6.76
N TYR A 242 3.36 11.01 7.61
CA TYR A 242 2.15 10.29 7.20
C TYR A 242 1.01 11.23 6.79
N ASP A 243 0.23 10.84 5.75
CA ASP A 243 -0.99 11.55 5.39
C ASP A 243 -2.23 10.95 6.04
N PHE A 244 -2.83 11.72 6.93
CA PHE A 244 -4.11 11.37 7.55
C PHE A 244 -5.33 11.75 6.69
N THR A 245 -5.12 12.55 5.63
CA THR A 245 -6.22 13.06 4.79
C THR A 245 -6.59 12.10 3.65
N LEU A 246 -5.66 11.26 3.18
CA LEU A 246 -5.79 10.41 1.99
C LEU A 246 -5.94 11.26 0.71
N ASP A 247 -5.09 12.28 0.57
CA ASP A 247 -5.04 13.15 -0.59
C ASP A 247 -4.06 12.64 -1.68
N PHE A 248 -4.59 11.89 -2.64
CA PHE A 248 -3.86 11.40 -3.82
C PHE A 248 -3.49 12.51 -4.83
N SER A 249 -3.79 13.78 -4.55
CA SER A 249 -3.42 14.90 -5.42
C SER A 249 -2.07 15.53 -5.07
N ASN A 250 -1.52 15.25 -3.87
CA ASN A 250 -0.18 15.69 -3.46
C ASN A 250 0.50 14.65 -2.57
N PHE A 251 1.69 14.17 -2.96
CA PHE A 251 2.44 13.15 -2.20
C PHE A 251 3.38 13.74 -1.13
N GLN A 252 3.01 14.87 -0.51
CA GLN A 252 3.84 15.51 0.53
C GLN A 252 3.78 14.78 1.86
N LYS A 253 2.61 14.21 2.14
CA LYS A 253 2.37 13.22 3.18
C LYS A 253 1.74 12.02 2.47
N MET A 254 1.95 10.79 2.94
CA MET A 254 1.32 9.63 2.29
C MET A 254 0.82 8.60 3.29
N SER A 255 -0.38 8.07 3.07
CA SER A 255 -0.83 6.81 3.64
C SER A 255 -0.07 5.60 3.08
N CYS A 256 -0.28 4.43 3.66
CA CYS A 256 0.37 3.20 3.19
C CYS A 256 0.07 2.90 1.71
N THR A 257 -1.19 3.08 1.30
CA THR A 257 -1.64 2.85 -0.08
C THR A 257 -1.18 3.94 -1.04
N GLU A 258 -1.15 5.20 -0.62
CA GLU A 258 -0.59 6.30 -1.42
C GLU A 258 0.89 6.13 -1.67
N PHE A 259 1.64 5.69 -0.65
CA PHE A 259 3.07 5.44 -0.77
C PHE A 259 3.37 4.30 -1.77
N VAL A 260 2.67 3.16 -1.65
CA VAL A 260 2.88 2.04 -2.59
C VAL A 260 2.41 2.43 -4.00
N TYR A 261 1.31 3.16 -4.13
CA TYR A 261 0.88 3.70 -5.41
C TYR A 261 1.88 4.70 -5.99
N TYR A 262 2.46 5.60 -5.18
CA TYR A 262 3.50 6.52 -5.62
C TYR A 262 4.71 5.78 -6.23
N CYS A 263 5.10 4.65 -5.64
CA CYS A 263 6.19 3.81 -6.13
C CYS A 263 5.83 3.01 -7.39
N THR A 264 4.53 2.85 -7.69
CA THR A 264 4.02 1.97 -8.77
C THR A 264 3.16 2.70 -9.80
N LYS A 265 3.01 4.02 -9.72
CA LYS A 265 2.10 4.82 -10.56
C LYS A 265 2.40 4.72 -12.05
N SER A 266 3.67 4.57 -12.44
CA SER A 266 4.06 4.33 -13.85
C SER A 266 3.61 2.96 -14.38
N LEU A 267 3.23 2.04 -13.49
CA LEU A 267 2.77 0.69 -13.79
C LEU A 267 1.24 0.56 -13.77
N GLU A 268 0.48 1.65 -13.57
CA GLU A 268 -0.99 1.61 -13.60
C GLU A 268 -1.50 1.08 -14.95
N TRP A 269 -0.81 1.41 -16.05
CA TRP A 269 -1.02 0.83 -17.38
C TRP A 269 -1.06 -0.70 -17.41
N ALA A 270 -0.40 -1.36 -16.46
CA ALA A 270 -0.29 -2.82 -16.37
C ALA A 270 -1.05 -3.41 -15.19
N SER A 271 -1.09 -2.75 -14.02
CA SER A 271 -1.75 -3.29 -12.83
C SER A 271 -3.25 -3.03 -12.80
N ASN A 272 -3.74 -2.01 -13.51
CA ASN A 272 -5.07 -1.44 -13.34
C ASN A 272 -5.38 -1.02 -11.89
N VAL A 273 -4.38 -0.88 -11.00
CA VAL A 273 -4.58 -0.41 -9.62
C VAL A 273 -4.59 1.11 -9.60
N HIS A 274 -5.73 1.69 -9.28
CA HIS A 274 -5.95 3.13 -9.37
C HIS A 274 -6.87 3.65 -8.26
N PRO A 275 -6.83 4.96 -7.95
CA PRO A 275 -7.76 5.56 -7.00
C PRO A 275 -9.20 5.41 -7.47
N THR A 276 -10.03 4.82 -6.61
CA THR A 276 -11.49 4.72 -6.79
C THR A 276 -12.20 5.61 -5.77
N VAL A 277 -13.43 6.03 -6.05
CA VAL A 277 -14.20 6.81 -5.07
C VAL A 277 -14.64 5.89 -3.94
N GLU A 278 -13.97 5.99 -2.81
CA GLU A 278 -14.28 5.26 -1.58
C GLU A 278 -15.20 6.11 -0.69
N SER A 279 -16.04 5.44 0.11
CA SER A 279 -16.82 6.11 1.15
C SER A 279 -16.36 5.68 2.53
N VAL A 280 -15.72 6.61 3.25
CA VAL A 280 -15.29 6.40 4.63
C VAL A 280 -16.17 7.27 5.51
N MET A 281 -16.95 6.65 6.42
CA MET A 281 -17.89 7.36 7.30
C MET A 281 -18.87 8.32 6.58
N GLY A 282 -19.29 7.99 5.37
CA GLY A 282 -20.22 8.81 4.58
C GLY A 282 -19.56 9.97 3.80
N ILE A 283 -18.25 10.20 3.95
CA ILE A 283 -17.48 11.12 3.13
C ILE A 283 -16.96 10.34 1.92
N LYS A 284 -17.22 10.85 0.71
CA LYS A 284 -16.69 10.28 -0.53
C LYS A 284 -15.42 11.01 -0.94
N ALA A 285 -14.32 10.28 -1.05
CA ALA A 285 -13.05 10.80 -1.51
C ALA A 285 -12.34 9.74 -2.39
N PRO A 286 -11.52 10.15 -3.37
CA PRO A 286 -10.64 9.21 -4.07
C PRO A 286 -9.73 8.51 -3.07
N GLY A 287 -9.62 7.19 -3.19
CA GLY A 287 -8.83 6.36 -2.31
C GLY A 287 -8.41 5.07 -2.99
N ILE A 288 -7.31 4.49 -2.52
CA ILE A 288 -6.92 3.12 -2.84
C ILE A 288 -7.05 2.33 -1.55
N SER A 289 -7.86 1.28 -1.55
CA SER A 289 -7.86 0.30 -0.46
C SER A 289 -6.66 -0.65 -0.64
N PRO A 290 -6.07 -1.18 0.45
CA PRO A 290 -5.11 -2.29 0.34
C PRO A 290 -5.65 -3.47 -0.49
N ASP A 291 -6.97 -3.71 -0.46
CA ASP A 291 -7.63 -4.76 -1.24
C ASP A 291 -7.52 -4.53 -2.76
N SER A 292 -7.32 -3.29 -3.24
CA SER A 292 -7.13 -3.03 -4.67
C SER A 292 -5.90 -3.75 -5.23
N PHE A 293 -4.84 -3.88 -4.44
CA PHE A 293 -3.66 -4.64 -4.86
C PHE A 293 -3.96 -6.14 -4.93
N ALA A 294 -4.78 -6.66 -4.01
CA ALA A 294 -5.18 -8.06 -4.00
C ALA A 294 -6.21 -8.42 -5.08
N GLY A 295 -7.07 -7.45 -5.45
CA GLY A 295 -8.13 -7.64 -6.42
C GLY A 295 -7.69 -7.47 -7.88
N SER A 296 -6.54 -6.82 -8.13
CA SER A 296 -6.00 -6.72 -9.49
C SER A 296 -5.80 -8.10 -10.11
N ALA A 297 -6.36 -8.29 -11.30
CA ALA A 297 -6.18 -9.52 -12.08
C ALA A 297 -4.79 -9.61 -12.74
N HIS A 298 -4.02 -8.52 -12.72
CA HIS A 298 -2.74 -8.38 -13.41
C HIS A 298 -1.53 -8.51 -12.48
N LEU A 299 -1.79 -8.68 -11.18
CA LEU A 299 -0.78 -9.03 -10.19
C LEU A 299 -0.91 -10.51 -9.83
N ASN A 300 0.22 -11.21 -9.83
CA ASN A 300 0.29 -12.61 -9.44
C ASN A 300 0.18 -12.73 -7.92
N GLU A 301 -0.65 -13.65 -7.45
CA GLU A 301 -0.69 -14.05 -6.05
C GLU A 301 0.49 -14.99 -5.79
N GLU A 302 1.55 -14.48 -5.16
CA GLU A 302 2.79 -15.23 -4.94
C GLU A 302 2.85 -15.86 -3.55
N PHE A 303 2.18 -15.24 -2.58
CA PHE A 303 2.10 -15.75 -1.23
C PHE A 303 0.75 -15.41 -0.60
N VAL A 304 0.18 -16.39 0.10
CA VAL A 304 -0.95 -16.19 1.01
C VAL A 304 -0.73 -17.03 2.26
N SER A 305 -0.89 -16.39 3.42
CA SER A 305 -0.92 -17.08 4.71
C SER A 305 -2.09 -18.05 4.81
N ASP A 306 -1.96 -19.07 5.66
CA ASP A 306 -3.00 -20.08 5.82
C ASP A 306 -4.33 -19.45 6.30
N SER A 307 -4.28 -18.40 7.15
CA SER A 307 -5.46 -17.64 7.59
C SER A 307 -6.22 -16.90 6.48
N VAL A 308 -5.53 -16.50 5.41
CA VAL A 308 -6.13 -15.89 4.21
C VAL A 308 -6.68 -16.98 3.29
N ARG A 309 -5.92 -18.08 3.11
CA ARG A 309 -6.28 -19.19 2.23
C ARG A 309 -7.53 -19.91 2.71
N ASP A 310 -7.60 -20.25 4.00
CA ASP A 310 -8.69 -21.04 4.58
C ASP A 310 -10.05 -20.35 4.45
N LYS A 311 -10.06 -19.01 4.44
CA LYS A 311 -11.25 -18.18 4.29
C LYS A 311 -11.57 -17.82 2.82
N ASN A 312 -10.78 -18.28 1.84
CA ASN A 312 -10.91 -17.92 0.41
C ASN A 312 -10.98 -16.41 0.14
N ILE A 313 -10.22 -15.62 0.91
CA ILE A 313 -10.32 -14.15 0.90
C ILE A 313 -9.96 -13.56 -0.45
N ILE A 314 -8.86 -13.97 -1.08
CA ILE A 314 -8.38 -13.34 -2.32
C ILE A 314 -9.41 -13.49 -3.44
N LYS A 315 -10.04 -14.66 -3.54
CA LYS A 315 -11.13 -14.88 -4.50
C LYS A 315 -12.30 -13.92 -4.24
N ALA A 316 -12.72 -13.78 -2.99
CA ALA A 316 -13.81 -12.89 -2.62
C ALA A 316 -13.52 -11.40 -2.92
N ILE A 317 -12.24 -10.99 -2.82
CA ILE A 317 -11.79 -9.64 -3.20
C ILE A 317 -11.81 -9.49 -4.73
N LYS A 318 -11.24 -10.43 -5.48
CA LYS A 318 -11.18 -10.40 -6.96
C LYS A 318 -12.58 -10.34 -7.59
N ASP A 319 -13.56 -11.06 -7.05
CA ASP A 319 -14.95 -11.04 -7.54
C ASP A 319 -15.63 -9.66 -7.38
N ARG A 320 -15.04 -8.74 -6.60
CA ARG A 320 -15.56 -7.38 -6.35
C ARG A 320 -14.71 -6.28 -6.99
N TYR A 321 -13.62 -6.64 -7.69
CA TYR A 321 -12.70 -5.69 -8.33
C TYR A 321 -13.21 -5.23 -9.71
N PRO A 322 -13.02 -3.95 -10.11
CA PRO A 322 -12.70 -2.82 -9.25
C PRO A 322 -13.98 -2.39 -8.52
N GLY A 323 -13.89 -2.10 -7.23
CA GLY A 323 -15.07 -1.65 -6.49
C GLY A 323 -14.70 -0.91 -5.22
N PRO A 324 -15.63 -0.13 -4.66
CA PRO A 324 -15.54 0.19 -3.24
C PRO A 324 -15.72 -1.13 -2.46
N TYR A 325 -14.70 -1.57 -1.74
CA TYR A 325 -14.69 -2.90 -1.10
C TYR A 325 -15.63 -3.02 0.11
N GLY A 326 -16.03 -1.87 0.70
CA GLY A 326 -16.84 -1.84 1.91
C GLY A 326 -16.16 -2.53 3.10
N ASN A 327 -16.89 -2.76 4.21
CA ASN A 327 -16.35 -3.53 5.32
C ASN A 327 -16.56 -5.03 5.06
N PHE A 328 -15.48 -5.80 4.98
CA PHE A 328 -15.55 -7.26 5.09
C PHE A 328 -15.84 -7.63 6.55
N SER A 329 -16.77 -8.56 6.80
CA SER A 329 -16.83 -9.22 8.12
C SER A 329 -15.59 -10.12 8.24
N ARG A 330 -14.65 -9.77 9.12
CA ARG A 330 -13.41 -10.53 9.36
C ARG A 330 -13.63 -11.71 10.30
#